data_AF-A0A0F9H1W0-F1
#
_entry.id   AF-A0A0F9H1W0-F1
#
_cell.length_a   1.000
_cell.length_b   1.000
_cell.length_c   1.000
_cell.angle_alpha   90.00
_cell.angle_beta   90.00
_cell.angle_gamma   90.00
#
_symmetry.space_group_name_H-M   'P 1'
#
loop_
_entity.id
_entity.type
_entity.pdbx_description
1 polymer ?
#
loop_
_entity_poly.entity_id
_entity_poly.type
_entity_poly.pdbx_seq_one_letter_code
_entity_poly.pdbx_strand_id
1 'polypeptide(L)'
;MAQPTRARQDLRLDVLKKLDPVSEPKSSSCTSDSDSLTVLKDTLLAPGAESEDYVGDWIYVRSQPTAVASGSTVVGAHNTTVTTLAVDDGTDFTVGDGIQVTVSSVTETMRVTVIASNNLTVVRGIQGSTAVSMSGGETVNIVGPAIGEIARVTAVGFSGTNSQLTTAPDFSASLVDTQEYERHRKVRPNIINDRLDVILGLLRQNVLLPITLVTDGDMEDTTATPPNYTAAGTVGTPTLAKNTTFVRRGRQSLSITNDGSTTVGYAKSDSMFLPGGTECIVEADVYITAGDLAKLTFYDVTNSAVIGTAMESDESGWVHLENLFTVPATCEEVQVWAESQAASDVTYWDHITVWPTRDQGIDLPSFLEFIYDVKSLFFLPVGMGLTGSTNVSAYRINESTPQLYAHYQRERDDTGVVSARFYVESRKPPNALWLKGRKPYPVFSGATDALKDVDTTQAHKNVVANMTAASIIDDLNLDATEAEKFELAGKLGERALLLRHEIQHILANMTPPKTKTITTPFTRKRI
;
A
#
# COMPACT_ATOMS: atom_id res chain seq x y z
N MET A 1 -2.79 -9.40 -16.05
CA MET A 1 -2.28 -10.29 -14.98
C MET A 1 -1.69 -9.38 -13.91
N ALA A 2 -2.30 -9.34 -12.73
CA ALA A 2 -1.80 -8.51 -11.63
C ALA A 2 -0.36 -8.91 -11.31
N GLN A 3 0.52 -7.92 -11.08
CA GLN A 3 1.87 -8.24 -10.66
C GLN A 3 1.83 -8.94 -9.29
N PRO A 4 2.63 -9.99 -9.06
CA PRO A 4 2.64 -10.67 -7.78
C PRO A 4 3.01 -9.66 -6.69
N THR A 5 2.18 -9.57 -5.66
CA THR A 5 2.44 -8.76 -4.47
C THR A 5 3.32 -9.54 -3.49
N ARG A 6 4.11 -8.82 -2.68
CA ARG A 6 4.92 -9.43 -1.62
C ARG A 6 4.88 -8.56 -0.37
N ALA A 7 4.70 -9.19 0.78
CA ALA A 7 4.66 -8.52 2.07
C ALA A 7 6.06 -8.02 2.49
N ARG A 8 6.12 -6.95 3.29
CA ARG A 8 7.38 -6.40 3.81
C ARG A 8 8.19 -7.44 4.59
N GLN A 9 7.54 -8.24 5.42
CA GLN A 9 8.21 -9.30 6.19
C GLN A 9 8.95 -10.31 5.29
N ASP A 10 8.35 -10.69 4.16
CA ASP A 10 8.97 -11.65 3.24
C ASP A 10 10.11 -11.01 2.45
N LEU A 11 10.02 -9.71 2.16
CA LEU A 11 11.11 -8.95 1.56
C LEU A 11 12.28 -8.81 2.53
N ARG A 12 12.03 -8.60 3.82
CA ARG A 12 13.08 -8.55 4.85
C ARG A 12 13.82 -9.88 4.95
N LEU A 13 13.11 -11.01 4.93
CA LEU A 13 13.72 -12.34 4.86
C LEU A 13 14.53 -12.56 3.58
N ASP A 14 14.05 -12.09 2.42
CA ASP A 14 14.80 -12.16 1.17
C ASP A 14 16.09 -11.33 1.25
N VAL A 15 16.04 -10.14 1.86
CA VAL A 15 17.22 -9.29 2.10
C VAL A 15 18.21 -10.00 3.02
N LEU A 16 17.74 -10.61 4.11
CA LEU A 16 18.59 -11.37 5.04
C LEU A 16 19.33 -12.52 4.35
N LYS A 17 18.66 -13.27 3.48
CA LYS A 17 19.28 -14.33 2.67
C LYS A 17 20.35 -13.80 1.72
N LYS A 18 20.27 -12.55 1.30
CA LYS A 18 21.27 -11.90 0.44
C LYS A 18 22.45 -11.35 1.23
N LEU A 19 22.20 -10.78 2.40
CA LEU A 19 23.21 -10.23 3.31
C LEU A 19 24.09 -11.32 3.92
N ASP A 20 23.49 -12.44 4.30
CA ASP A 20 24.20 -13.55 4.93
C ASP A 20 23.60 -14.87 4.44
N PRO A 21 24.08 -15.40 3.31
CA PRO A 21 23.52 -16.60 2.70
C PRO A 21 23.90 -17.91 3.41
N VAL A 22 24.76 -17.85 4.42
CA VAL A 22 25.29 -19.06 5.08
C VAL A 22 24.54 -19.36 6.36
N SER A 23 24.28 -18.36 7.22
CA SER A 23 23.71 -18.65 8.54
C SER A 23 22.27 -19.15 8.45
N GLU A 24 21.95 -20.23 9.15
CA GLU A 24 20.57 -20.70 9.31
C GLU A 24 20.27 -21.02 10.80
N PRO A 25 18.99 -21.07 11.22
CA PRO A 25 17.81 -20.58 10.51
C PRO A 25 17.74 -19.04 10.47
N LYS A 26 17.26 -18.47 9.35
CA LYS A 26 16.90 -17.04 9.25
C LYS A 26 15.57 -16.68 9.93
N SER A 27 14.66 -17.64 9.96
CA SER A 27 13.35 -17.52 10.59
C SER A 27 12.99 -18.86 11.21
N SER A 28 12.37 -18.83 12.39
CA SER A 28 11.90 -20.03 13.07
C SER A 28 10.73 -19.68 13.99
N SER A 29 10.16 -20.71 14.61
CA SER A 29 9.12 -20.58 15.63
C SER A 29 9.69 -21.00 16.98
N CYS A 30 9.48 -20.19 18.02
CA CYS A 30 9.92 -20.57 19.35
C CYS A 30 9.03 -21.66 19.95
N THR A 31 9.65 -22.46 20.80
CA THR A 31 8.96 -23.29 21.79
C THR A 31 8.80 -22.48 23.07
N SER A 32 7.60 -22.45 23.67
CA SER A 32 7.32 -21.57 24.82
C SER A 32 8.31 -21.72 25.98
N ASP A 33 8.66 -20.60 26.60
CA ASP A 33 9.21 -20.54 27.95
C ASP A 33 8.38 -19.53 28.73
N SER A 34 7.27 -19.99 29.31
CA SER A 34 6.21 -19.10 29.84
C SER A 34 6.64 -18.28 31.06
N ASP A 35 7.86 -18.48 31.58
CA ASP A 35 8.38 -17.81 32.77
C ASP A 35 9.52 -16.81 32.52
N SER A 36 9.85 -16.50 31.26
CA SER A 36 10.98 -15.62 30.93
C SER A 36 10.69 -14.53 29.91
N LEU A 37 11.14 -13.31 30.21
CA LEU A 37 11.10 -12.17 29.29
C LEU A 37 12.36 -12.03 28.43
N THR A 38 13.39 -12.85 28.70
CA THR A 38 14.71 -12.72 28.08
C THR A 38 15.15 -13.98 27.35
N VAL A 39 14.42 -15.09 27.48
CA VAL A 39 14.82 -16.38 26.92
C VAL A 39 13.95 -16.71 25.72
N LEU A 40 14.61 -17.02 24.61
CA LEU A 40 14.00 -17.66 23.44
C LEU A 40 14.48 -19.10 23.38
N LYS A 41 13.55 -20.05 23.29
CA LYS A 41 13.84 -21.47 23.07
C LYS A 41 13.44 -21.91 21.67
N ASP A 42 14.29 -22.66 21.01
CA ASP A 42 13.97 -23.28 19.72
C ASP A 42 14.74 -24.59 19.53
N THR A 43 14.05 -25.61 19.00
CA THR A 43 14.61 -26.91 18.63
C THR A 43 15.43 -26.88 17.35
N LEU A 44 15.14 -25.95 16.42
CA LEU A 44 15.91 -25.80 15.18
C LEU A 44 17.25 -25.08 15.40
N LEU A 45 17.42 -24.45 16.56
CA LEU A 45 18.70 -23.91 17.03
C LEU A 45 19.59 -25.00 17.68
N ALA A 46 19.11 -26.25 17.83
CA ALA A 46 19.87 -27.38 18.42
C ALA A 46 21.11 -27.75 17.57
N PRO A 47 22.15 -28.39 18.15
CA PRO A 47 23.52 -28.34 17.64
C PRO A 47 23.73 -29.24 16.41
N GLY A 48 23.19 -28.83 15.28
CA GLY A 48 23.57 -29.31 13.96
C GLY A 48 24.68 -28.43 13.39
N ALA A 49 25.94 -28.80 13.64
CA ALA A 49 27.18 -28.32 13.00
C ALA A 49 27.52 -26.81 13.02
N GLU A 50 26.60 -25.89 13.29
CA GLU A 50 26.88 -24.44 13.42
C GLU A 50 27.11 -24.05 14.88
N SER A 51 28.31 -24.37 15.39
CA SER A 51 28.89 -23.77 16.61
C SER A 51 29.25 -22.28 16.42
N GLU A 52 28.59 -21.58 15.50
CA GLU A 52 28.85 -20.19 15.20
C GLU A 52 28.10 -19.30 16.19
N ASP A 53 28.88 -18.60 17.00
CA ASP A 53 28.50 -17.62 18.02
C ASP A 53 27.25 -16.78 17.67
N TYR A 54 26.07 -17.18 18.17
CA TYR A 54 24.83 -16.38 18.07
C TYR A 54 24.88 -15.13 18.96
N VAL A 55 25.89 -14.99 19.83
CA VAL A 55 26.00 -13.80 20.68
C VAL A 55 26.21 -12.58 19.80
N GLY A 56 25.39 -11.57 20.04
CA GLY A 56 25.40 -10.32 19.29
C GLY A 56 24.43 -10.27 18.11
N ASP A 57 23.80 -11.39 17.73
CA ASP A 57 22.70 -11.41 16.76
C ASP A 57 21.47 -10.67 17.31
N TRP A 58 20.64 -10.18 16.40
CA TRP A 58 19.36 -9.56 16.75
C TRP A 58 18.22 -10.53 16.50
N ILE A 59 17.28 -10.58 17.44
CA ILE A 59 16.01 -11.26 17.34
C ILE A 59 14.93 -10.22 17.06
N TYR A 60 14.12 -10.49 16.04
CA TYR A 60 12.92 -9.71 15.70
C TYR A 60 11.69 -10.59 15.88
N VAL A 61 10.71 -10.16 16.69
CA VAL A 61 9.44 -10.86 16.84
C VAL A 61 8.61 -10.65 15.57
N ARG A 62 8.40 -11.73 14.80
CA ARG A 62 7.76 -11.69 13.48
C ARG A 62 6.25 -11.83 13.55
N SER A 63 5.76 -12.65 14.48
CA SER A 63 4.33 -12.85 14.69
C SER A 63 3.97 -12.71 16.16
N GLN A 64 2.70 -12.43 16.40
CA GLN A 64 2.07 -12.63 17.70
C GLN A 64 0.94 -13.64 17.44
N PRO A 65 1.03 -14.87 17.99
CA PRO A 65 -0.02 -15.86 17.80
C PRO A 65 -1.38 -15.34 18.27
N THR A 66 -2.45 -15.92 17.74
CA THR A 66 -3.82 -15.61 18.18
C THR A 66 -3.93 -15.83 19.68
N ALA A 67 -4.54 -14.87 20.39
CA ALA A 67 -4.74 -14.95 21.83
C ALA A 67 -5.51 -16.23 22.19
N VAL A 68 -4.98 -16.98 23.16
CA VAL A 68 -5.57 -18.25 23.61
C VAL A 68 -6.18 -18.05 24.98
N ALA A 69 -7.41 -18.53 25.20
CA ALA A 69 -8.03 -18.44 26.52
C ALA A 69 -7.18 -19.16 27.58
N SER A 70 -6.90 -18.48 28.69
CA SER A 70 -6.14 -19.04 29.81
C SER A 70 -6.88 -20.18 30.52
N GLY A 71 -8.23 -20.17 30.46
CA GLY A 71 -9.09 -20.97 31.32
C GLY A 71 -9.73 -20.16 32.44
N SER A 72 -9.18 -18.98 32.72
CA SER A 72 -9.58 -18.09 33.81
C SER A 72 -10.35 -16.84 33.36
N THR A 73 -11.11 -16.26 34.29
CA THR A 73 -11.87 -15.01 34.14
C THR A 73 -11.52 -13.99 35.23
N VAL A 74 -11.74 -12.71 34.94
CA VAL A 74 -11.57 -11.61 35.91
C VAL A 74 -12.61 -11.74 37.03
N VAL A 75 -12.19 -11.64 38.29
CA VAL A 75 -13.08 -11.72 39.46
C VAL A 75 -13.32 -10.35 40.06
N GLY A 76 -14.54 -9.86 39.91
CA GLY A 76 -14.96 -8.56 40.46
C GLY A 76 -14.47 -7.36 39.66
N ALA A 77 -14.87 -6.17 40.11
CA ALA A 77 -14.62 -4.93 39.38
C ALA A 77 -13.22 -4.38 39.60
N HIS A 78 -12.56 -3.96 38.52
CA HIS A 78 -11.24 -3.35 38.53
C HIS A 78 -11.27 -2.04 37.73
N ASN A 79 -10.83 -0.93 38.32
CA ASN A 79 -10.69 0.34 37.59
C ASN A 79 -9.36 0.39 36.81
N THR A 80 -9.09 1.44 36.04
CA THR A 80 -7.89 1.59 35.20
C THR A 80 -6.56 1.80 35.95
N THR A 81 -6.59 1.95 37.27
CA THR A 81 -5.40 2.23 38.11
C THR A 81 -4.97 1.05 38.97
N VAL A 82 -5.86 0.06 39.16
CA VAL A 82 -5.56 -1.14 39.95
C VAL A 82 -4.52 -1.99 39.21
N THR A 83 -3.45 -2.36 39.89
CA THR A 83 -2.37 -3.23 39.38
C THR A 83 -2.42 -4.66 39.93
N THR A 84 -3.41 -4.97 40.78
CA THR A 84 -3.70 -6.33 41.25
C THR A 84 -5.00 -6.79 40.59
N LEU A 85 -4.89 -7.69 39.62
CA LEU A 85 -6.02 -8.30 38.92
C LEU A 85 -6.38 -9.61 39.62
N ALA A 86 -7.57 -9.66 40.21
CA ALA A 86 -8.12 -10.90 40.75
C ALA A 86 -8.68 -11.76 39.61
N VAL A 87 -8.33 -13.04 39.61
CA VAL A 87 -8.81 -14.07 38.68
C VAL A 87 -9.47 -15.22 39.45
N ASP A 88 -10.16 -16.12 38.78
CA ASP A 88 -10.78 -17.31 39.39
C ASP A 88 -9.77 -18.44 39.64
N ASP A 89 -8.73 -18.58 38.81
CA ASP A 89 -7.61 -19.49 39.05
C ASP A 89 -6.24 -18.85 38.72
N GLY A 90 -5.45 -18.53 39.75
CA GLY A 90 -4.11 -17.97 39.53
C GLY A 90 -3.08 -18.98 39.00
N THR A 91 -3.40 -20.28 38.99
CA THR A 91 -2.47 -21.34 38.54
C THR A 91 -2.39 -21.50 37.03
N ASP A 92 -3.31 -20.87 36.29
CA ASP A 92 -3.31 -20.80 34.82
C ASP A 92 -2.23 -19.85 34.25
N PHE A 93 -1.51 -19.14 35.12
CA PHE A 93 -0.57 -18.09 34.75
C PHE A 93 0.83 -18.35 35.31
N THR A 94 1.81 -17.77 34.64
CA THR A 94 3.21 -17.70 35.02
C THR A 94 3.71 -16.25 35.03
N VAL A 95 4.73 -15.97 35.85
CA VAL A 95 5.33 -14.63 35.89
C VAL A 95 6.03 -14.37 34.56
N GLY A 96 5.71 -13.25 33.91
CA GLY A 96 6.19 -12.92 32.58
C GLY A 96 5.11 -13.00 31.51
N ASP A 97 4.04 -13.77 31.74
CA ASP A 97 2.96 -13.93 30.77
C ASP A 97 2.36 -12.58 30.36
N GLY A 98 2.21 -12.41 29.06
CA GLY A 98 1.34 -11.41 28.49
C GLY A 98 -0.11 -11.89 28.60
N ILE A 99 -0.98 -11.07 29.16
CA ILE A 99 -2.40 -11.37 29.26
C ILE A 99 -3.21 -10.28 28.57
N GLN A 100 -4.35 -10.66 28.01
CA GLN A 100 -5.22 -9.78 27.25
C GLN A 100 -6.67 -9.92 27.70
N VAL A 101 -7.32 -8.78 27.96
CA VAL A 101 -8.74 -8.71 28.34
C VAL A 101 -9.45 -7.72 27.42
N THR A 102 -10.59 -8.13 26.87
CA THR A 102 -11.41 -7.27 26.00
C THR A 102 -12.71 -6.88 26.69
N VAL A 103 -12.94 -5.58 26.83
CA VAL A 103 -14.16 -5.00 27.41
C VAL A 103 -14.78 -4.05 26.37
N SER A 104 -16.03 -4.29 25.98
CA SER A 104 -16.78 -3.40 25.08
C SER A 104 -15.99 -3.02 23.80
N SER A 105 -15.35 -4.01 23.17
CA SER A 105 -14.49 -3.87 21.98
C SER A 105 -13.17 -3.12 22.18
N VAL A 106 -12.83 -2.74 23.42
CA VAL A 106 -11.51 -2.21 23.78
C VAL A 106 -10.69 -3.33 24.40
N THR A 107 -9.50 -3.56 23.84
CA THR A 107 -8.62 -4.63 24.30
C THR A 107 -7.43 -4.05 25.06
N GLU A 108 -7.24 -4.49 26.30
CA GLU A 108 -6.07 -4.19 27.11
C GLU A 108 -5.13 -5.38 27.14
N THR A 109 -3.84 -5.11 26.93
CA THR A 109 -2.75 -6.08 27.15
C THR A 109 -1.98 -5.69 28.40
N MET A 110 -1.70 -6.67 29.25
CA MET A 110 -1.00 -6.53 30.53
C MET A 110 0.12 -7.59 30.62
N ARG A 111 1.07 -7.41 31.53
CA ARG A 111 2.07 -8.44 31.88
C ARG A 111 1.98 -8.83 33.34
N VAL A 112 1.95 -10.12 33.63
CA VAL A 112 2.01 -10.66 35.00
C VAL A 112 3.42 -10.52 35.57
N THR A 113 3.55 -9.91 36.76
CA THR A 113 4.84 -9.73 37.44
C THR A 113 4.95 -10.51 38.74
N VAL A 114 3.83 -10.76 39.42
CA VAL A 114 3.77 -11.57 40.65
C VAL A 114 2.44 -12.32 40.69
N ILE A 115 2.44 -13.55 41.18
CA ILE A 115 1.23 -14.35 41.41
C ILE A 115 1.14 -14.67 42.90
N ALA A 116 0.03 -14.29 43.54
CA ALA A 116 -0.25 -14.56 44.94
C ALA A 116 -1.63 -15.21 45.08
N SER A 117 -1.67 -16.54 45.06
CA SER A 117 -2.92 -17.29 44.88
C SER A 117 -3.65 -16.77 43.63
N ASN A 118 -4.89 -16.33 43.75
CA ASN A 118 -5.72 -15.87 42.65
C ASN A 118 -5.57 -14.37 42.32
N ASN A 119 -4.55 -13.71 42.87
CA ASN A 119 -4.26 -12.30 42.62
C ASN A 119 -2.99 -12.16 41.78
N LEU A 120 -3.14 -11.61 40.57
CA LEU A 120 -2.04 -11.30 39.66
C LEU A 120 -1.62 -9.86 39.86
N THR A 121 -0.37 -9.60 40.22
CA THR A 121 0.20 -8.24 40.07
C THR A 121 0.60 -8.06 38.61
N VAL A 122 0.15 -6.98 37.99
CA VAL A 122 0.31 -6.75 36.55
C VAL A 122 0.88 -5.37 36.24
N VAL A 123 1.65 -5.30 35.14
CA VAL A 123 1.92 -4.04 34.43
C VAL A 123 0.85 -3.87 33.37
N ARG A 124 0.20 -2.71 33.35
CA ARG A 124 -0.98 -2.44 32.52
C ARG A 124 -0.65 -1.59 31.30
N GLY A 125 -1.51 -1.67 30.28
CA GLY A 125 -1.39 -0.86 29.07
C GLY A 125 -0.08 -1.09 28.31
N ILE A 126 0.41 -2.33 28.26
CA ILE A 126 1.61 -2.66 27.48
C ILE A 126 1.26 -2.83 26.00
N GLN A 127 2.28 -2.91 25.14
CA GLN A 127 2.13 -3.14 23.69
C GLN A 127 1.23 -2.10 23.00
N GLY A 128 1.21 -0.87 23.50
CA GLY A 128 0.38 0.23 22.95
C GLY A 128 -1.11 0.15 23.30
N SER A 129 -1.52 -0.81 24.13
CA SER A 129 -2.90 -0.88 24.63
C SER A 129 -3.16 0.18 25.72
N THR A 130 -4.44 0.44 26.00
CA THR A 130 -4.85 1.38 27.05
C THR A 130 -5.56 0.64 28.17
N ALA A 131 -5.30 1.03 29.42
CA ALA A 131 -5.94 0.42 30.58
C ALA A 131 -7.47 0.58 30.54
N VAL A 132 -8.21 -0.50 30.76
CA VAL A 132 -9.68 -0.54 30.73
C VAL A 132 -10.28 -0.84 32.10
N SER A 133 -11.49 -0.36 32.36
CA SER A 133 -12.23 -0.77 33.56
C SER A 133 -12.95 -2.09 33.29
N MET A 134 -12.82 -3.04 34.20
CA MET A 134 -13.39 -4.39 34.12
C MET A 134 -14.49 -4.54 35.17
N SER A 135 -15.54 -5.27 34.84
CA SER A 135 -16.71 -5.50 35.70
C SER A 135 -16.71 -6.86 36.39
N GLY A 136 -15.89 -7.79 35.92
CA GLY A 136 -15.84 -9.18 36.35
C GLY A 136 -16.53 -10.10 35.34
N GLY A 137 -16.02 -11.32 35.21
CA GLY A 137 -16.47 -12.34 34.25
C GLY A 137 -15.84 -12.23 32.86
N GLU A 138 -14.99 -11.24 32.61
CA GLU A 138 -14.28 -11.13 31.34
C GLU A 138 -13.21 -12.22 31.22
N THR A 139 -13.11 -12.84 30.04
CA THR A 139 -12.10 -13.87 29.76
C THR A 139 -10.70 -13.27 29.72
N VAL A 140 -9.75 -13.94 30.37
CA VAL A 140 -8.33 -13.60 30.29
C VAL A 140 -7.67 -14.50 29.25
N ASN A 141 -7.05 -13.91 28.24
CA ASN A 141 -6.31 -14.64 27.20
C ASN A 141 -4.80 -14.49 27.40
N ILE A 142 -4.02 -15.51 27.05
CA ILE A 142 -2.55 -15.47 26.99
C ILE A 142 -2.11 -14.95 25.62
N VAL A 143 -1.12 -14.05 25.62
CA VAL A 143 -0.50 -13.45 24.44
C VAL A 143 1.01 -13.33 24.62
N GLY A 144 1.76 -13.47 23.52
CA GLY A 144 3.21 -13.23 23.51
C GLY A 144 3.58 -11.75 23.36
N PRO A 145 4.89 -11.43 23.19
CA PRO A 145 5.36 -10.12 22.80
C PRO A 145 4.68 -9.58 21.54
N ALA A 146 4.68 -8.26 21.36
CA ALA A 146 4.18 -7.63 20.16
C ALA A 146 5.12 -7.88 18.96
N ILE A 147 4.52 -7.93 17.76
CA ILE A 147 5.27 -7.93 16.51
C ILE A 147 6.13 -6.66 16.45
N GLY A 148 7.37 -6.80 15.99
CA GLY A 148 8.30 -5.67 15.87
C GLY A 148 9.19 -5.45 17.08
N GLU A 149 9.02 -6.22 18.16
CA GLU A 149 9.96 -6.18 19.27
C GLU A 149 11.33 -6.73 18.86
N ILE A 150 12.39 -6.01 19.26
CA ILE A 150 13.77 -6.30 18.89
C ILE A 150 14.61 -6.45 20.15
N ALA A 151 15.27 -7.59 20.27
CA ALA A 151 16.24 -7.86 21.33
C ALA A 151 17.56 -8.35 20.74
N ARG A 152 18.66 -8.16 21.46
CA ARG A 152 19.98 -8.65 21.07
C ARG A 152 20.34 -9.87 21.90
N VAL A 153 20.88 -10.90 21.27
CA VAL A 153 21.37 -12.09 21.96
C VAL A 153 22.61 -11.73 22.77
N THR A 154 22.58 -11.98 24.08
CA THR A 154 23.68 -11.71 25.02
C THR A 154 24.37 -12.97 25.50
N ALA A 155 23.68 -14.11 25.49
CA ALA A 155 24.24 -15.41 25.83
C ALA A 155 23.50 -16.53 25.12
N VAL A 156 24.14 -17.69 25.03
CA VAL A 156 23.58 -18.90 24.43
C VAL A 156 23.70 -20.07 25.40
N GLY A 157 22.68 -20.92 25.43
CA GLY A 157 22.63 -22.14 26.22
C GLY A 157 22.16 -23.31 25.36
N PHE A 158 23.10 -24.18 24.95
CA PHE A 158 22.78 -25.36 24.17
C PHE A 158 22.69 -26.59 25.09
N SER A 159 21.50 -26.87 25.63
CA SER A 159 21.28 -28.03 26.52
C SER A 159 20.05 -28.83 26.13
N GLY A 160 20.24 -30.11 25.77
CA GLY A 160 19.14 -31.02 25.46
C GLY A 160 18.51 -30.76 24.08
N THR A 161 17.19 -30.92 23.99
CA THR A 161 16.41 -30.81 22.73
C THR A 161 16.13 -29.36 22.31
N ASN A 162 16.18 -28.40 23.24
CA ASN A 162 15.90 -26.99 22.98
C ASN A 162 17.15 -26.16 23.22
N SER A 163 17.59 -25.42 22.20
CA SER A 163 18.61 -24.39 22.36
C SER A 163 17.99 -23.11 22.89
N GLN A 164 18.73 -22.40 23.73
CA GLN A 164 18.29 -21.20 24.41
C GLN A 164 19.14 -20.00 23.98
N LEU A 165 18.49 -18.90 23.63
CA LEU A 165 19.12 -17.60 23.44
C LEU A 165 18.66 -16.69 24.58
N THR A 166 19.60 -16.16 25.35
CA THR A 166 19.32 -15.07 26.29
C THR A 166 19.45 -13.75 25.56
N THR A 167 18.50 -12.86 25.76
CA THR A 167 18.35 -11.61 25.01
C THR A 167 18.25 -10.40 25.92
N ALA A 168 18.64 -9.22 25.40
CA ALA A 168 18.43 -7.93 26.03
C ALA A 168 18.17 -6.84 24.96
N PRO A 169 17.26 -5.87 25.21
CA PRO A 169 16.41 -5.73 26.40
C PRO A 169 15.35 -6.83 26.50
N ASP A 170 14.67 -6.90 27.65
CA ASP A 170 13.52 -7.78 27.90
C ASP A 170 12.40 -7.53 26.88
N PHE A 171 11.74 -8.60 26.45
CA PHE A 171 10.47 -8.50 25.72
C PHE A 171 9.35 -7.99 26.63
N SER A 172 8.28 -7.46 26.02
CA SER A 172 7.13 -6.93 26.76
C SER A 172 6.35 -8.01 27.52
N ALA A 173 6.42 -9.27 27.07
CA ALA A 173 5.80 -10.46 27.63
C ALA A 173 6.68 -11.69 27.36
N SER A 174 6.39 -12.83 27.99
CA SER A 174 7.06 -14.10 27.70
C SER A 174 6.68 -14.64 26.32
N LEU A 175 7.67 -15.21 25.62
CA LEU A 175 7.45 -15.82 24.31
C LEU A 175 6.56 -17.05 24.44
N VAL A 176 5.49 -17.09 23.63
CA VAL A 176 4.52 -18.19 23.62
C VAL A 176 4.87 -19.24 22.55
N ASP A 177 4.31 -20.43 22.68
CA ASP A 177 4.58 -21.51 21.73
C ASP A 177 4.13 -21.11 20.31
N THR A 178 4.87 -21.57 19.30
CA THR A 178 4.64 -21.27 17.86
C THR A 178 4.86 -19.82 17.42
N GLN A 179 5.24 -18.92 18.34
CA GLN A 179 5.52 -17.54 17.98
C GLN A 179 6.75 -17.45 17.06
N GLU A 180 6.59 -16.80 15.91
CA GLU A 180 7.65 -16.71 14.90
C GLU A 180 8.60 -15.56 15.20
N TYR A 181 9.87 -15.78 14.90
CA TYR A 181 10.92 -14.77 14.99
C TYR A 181 11.87 -14.84 13.79
N GLU A 182 12.61 -13.76 13.58
CA GLU A 182 13.70 -13.68 12.61
C GLU A 182 15.03 -13.45 13.32
N ARG A 183 16.09 -14.10 12.82
CA ARG A 183 17.47 -13.91 13.30
C ARG A 183 18.26 -13.05 12.32
N HIS A 184 18.76 -11.93 12.81
CA HIS A 184 19.50 -10.96 12.01
C HIS A 184 20.94 -10.88 12.50
N ARG A 185 21.87 -11.45 11.71
CA ARG A 185 23.31 -11.40 11.97
C ARG A 185 23.88 -10.08 11.48
N LYS A 186 24.66 -9.39 12.34
CA LYS A 186 25.36 -8.10 12.10
C LYS A 186 24.50 -6.86 11.86
N VAL A 187 23.32 -6.98 11.28
CA VAL A 187 22.46 -5.85 10.92
C VAL A 187 21.24 -5.82 11.82
N ARG A 188 20.90 -4.65 12.37
CA ARG A 188 19.68 -4.48 13.16
C ARG A 188 18.45 -4.50 12.22
N PRO A 189 17.33 -5.16 12.57
CA PRO A 189 16.15 -5.27 11.70
C PRO A 189 15.63 -3.93 11.15
N ASN A 190 15.65 -2.87 11.99
CA ASN A 190 15.19 -1.53 11.58
C ASN A 190 15.97 -0.96 10.39
N ILE A 191 17.26 -1.28 10.28
CA ILE A 191 18.07 -0.82 9.14
C ILE A 191 17.54 -1.42 7.83
N ILE A 192 17.15 -2.70 7.84
CA ILE A 192 16.57 -3.34 6.65
C ILE A 192 15.21 -2.72 6.34
N ASN A 193 14.36 -2.56 7.37
CA ASN A 193 13.04 -1.95 7.28
C ASN A 193 13.09 -0.53 6.69
N ASP A 194 13.96 0.33 7.20
CA ASP A 194 14.15 1.70 6.72
C ASP A 194 14.71 1.71 5.29
N ARG A 195 15.62 0.79 4.99
CA ARG A 195 16.24 0.72 3.66
C ARG A 195 15.28 0.15 2.61
N LEU A 196 14.38 -0.76 2.98
CA LEU A 196 13.26 -1.16 2.12
C LEU A 196 12.38 0.04 1.76
N ASP A 197 12.02 0.87 2.75
CA ASP A 197 11.19 2.06 2.56
C ASP A 197 11.89 3.06 1.61
N VAL A 198 13.18 3.31 1.81
CA VAL A 198 14.00 4.17 0.93
C VAL A 198 14.07 3.62 -0.50
N ILE A 199 14.38 2.32 -0.67
CA ILE A 199 14.51 1.71 -2.00
C ILE A 199 13.17 1.74 -2.74
N LEU A 200 12.06 1.44 -2.08
CA LEU A 200 10.73 1.56 -2.69
C LEU A 200 10.42 3.00 -3.11
N GLY A 201 10.77 3.99 -2.29
CA GLY A 201 10.63 5.40 -2.60
C GLY A 201 11.51 5.87 -3.77
N LEU A 202 12.61 5.18 -4.06
CA LEU A 202 13.48 5.47 -5.22
C LEU A 202 13.03 4.74 -6.49
N LEU A 203 12.48 3.53 -6.36
CA LEU A 203 11.97 2.78 -7.49
C LEU A 203 10.75 3.48 -8.09
N ARG A 204 10.69 3.49 -9.41
CA ARG A 204 9.61 4.13 -10.17
C ARG A 204 8.84 3.08 -10.97
N GLN A 205 7.52 3.13 -10.90
CA GLN A 205 6.61 2.34 -11.74
C GLN A 205 6.05 3.20 -12.86
N ASN A 206 5.84 2.61 -14.03
CA ASN A 206 5.19 3.32 -15.14
C ASN A 206 3.69 3.41 -14.86
N VAL A 207 3.13 4.60 -15.07
CA VAL A 207 1.70 4.85 -14.90
C VAL A 207 1.10 5.53 -16.12
N LEU A 208 -0.19 5.29 -16.30
CA LEU A 208 -1.05 6.02 -17.22
C LEU A 208 -2.05 6.77 -16.34
N LEU A 209 -2.08 8.08 -16.48
CA LEU A 209 -2.94 8.95 -15.68
C LEU A 209 -3.88 9.70 -16.62
N PRO A 210 -5.19 9.70 -16.36
CA PRO A 210 -6.10 10.63 -17.02
C PRO A 210 -5.70 12.06 -16.65
N ILE A 211 -5.80 12.98 -17.60
CA ILE A 211 -5.70 14.41 -17.31
C ILE A 211 -7.10 14.91 -17.00
N THR A 212 -7.37 15.16 -15.72
CA THR A 212 -8.70 15.42 -15.21
C THR A 212 -8.66 16.42 -14.07
N LEU A 213 -9.74 17.20 -13.94
CA LEU A 213 -10.01 18.02 -12.77
C LEU A 213 -10.72 17.24 -11.65
N VAL A 214 -11.19 16.02 -11.94
CA VAL A 214 -11.86 15.17 -10.97
C VAL A 214 -10.84 14.64 -9.96
N THR A 215 -11.05 14.94 -8.68
CA THR A 215 -10.24 14.38 -7.60
C THR A 215 -10.40 12.86 -7.57
N ASP A 216 -9.29 12.12 -7.53
CA ASP A 216 -9.28 10.65 -7.67
C ASP A 216 -9.99 10.17 -8.95
N GLY A 217 -9.88 10.95 -10.03
CA GLY A 217 -10.36 10.58 -11.34
C GLY A 217 -9.56 9.44 -11.99
N ASP A 218 -8.41 9.04 -11.45
CA ASP A 218 -7.66 7.84 -11.88
C ASP A 218 -8.02 6.58 -11.06
N MET A 219 -8.89 6.74 -10.07
CA MET A 219 -9.32 5.74 -9.10
C MET A 219 -8.22 5.17 -8.19
N GLU A 220 -7.02 5.76 -8.12
CA GLU A 220 -5.85 5.21 -7.42
C GLU A 220 -5.74 5.58 -5.93
N ASP A 221 -6.67 6.35 -5.37
CA ASP A 221 -6.73 6.62 -3.93
C ASP A 221 -6.89 5.32 -3.13
N THR A 222 -6.07 5.16 -2.10
CA THR A 222 -5.93 3.92 -1.31
C THR A 222 -6.97 3.77 -0.20
N THR A 223 -7.86 4.74 -0.04
CA THR A 223 -8.93 4.72 0.96
C THR A 223 -10.04 3.73 0.56
N ALA A 224 -10.40 2.82 1.49
CA ALA A 224 -11.39 1.78 1.22
C ALA A 224 -12.80 2.34 0.96
N THR A 225 -13.15 3.45 1.61
CA THR A 225 -14.31 4.28 1.29
C THR A 225 -13.81 5.49 0.50
N PRO A 226 -14.17 5.65 -0.78
CA PRO A 226 -13.62 6.71 -1.62
C PRO A 226 -14.10 8.08 -1.12
N PRO A 227 -13.24 8.90 -0.50
CA PRO A 227 -13.66 10.16 0.12
C PRO A 227 -14.09 11.20 -0.92
N ASN A 228 -13.59 11.05 -2.15
CA ASN A 228 -13.80 11.99 -3.25
C ASN A 228 -15.08 11.68 -4.07
N TYR A 229 -15.84 10.66 -3.65
CA TYR A 229 -17.11 10.28 -4.26
C TYR A 229 -18.18 10.09 -3.19
N THR A 230 -19.25 10.88 -3.28
CA THR A 230 -20.40 10.76 -2.39
C THR A 230 -21.40 9.75 -2.93
N ALA A 231 -21.69 8.71 -2.14
CA ALA A 231 -22.76 7.75 -2.42
C ALA A 231 -24.13 8.42 -2.24
N ALA A 232 -24.99 8.30 -3.25
CA ALA A 232 -26.38 8.73 -3.17
C ALA A 232 -27.25 7.82 -4.04
N GLY A 233 -28.56 7.81 -3.85
CA GLY A 233 -29.44 7.03 -4.72
C GLY A 233 -30.89 7.48 -4.69
N THR A 234 -31.68 6.91 -5.59
CA THR A 234 -33.14 6.98 -5.56
C THR A 234 -33.66 5.80 -4.73
N VAL A 235 -34.48 6.06 -3.71
CA VAL A 235 -35.06 5.09 -2.75
C VAL A 235 -34.05 4.39 -1.81
N GLY A 236 -32.76 4.41 -2.11
CA GLY A 236 -31.69 3.85 -1.27
C GLY A 236 -30.35 4.58 -1.41
N THR A 237 -29.29 4.01 -0.84
CA THR A 237 -27.90 4.51 -0.99
C THR A 237 -27.02 3.34 -1.42
N PRO A 238 -26.34 3.44 -2.58
CA PRO A 238 -25.50 2.35 -3.07
C PRO A 238 -24.26 2.18 -2.18
N THR A 239 -23.66 1.00 -2.25
CA THR A 239 -22.33 0.79 -1.71
C THR A 239 -21.29 1.18 -2.74
N LEU A 240 -20.37 2.07 -2.35
CA LEU A 240 -19.19 2.43 -3.14
C LEU A 240 -17.97 1.70 -2.56
N ALA A 241 -17.16 1.09 -3.43
CA ALA A 241 -15.94 0.43 -3.00
C ALA A 241 -14.87 0.49 -4.10
N LYS A 242 -13.60 0.39 -3.71
CA LYS A 242 -12.51 0.16 -4.66
C LYS A 242 -12.43 -1.32 -5.01
N ASN A 243 -12.38 -1.63 -6.30
CA ASN A 243 -12.36 -3.00 -6.82
C ASN A 243 -11.06 -3.29 -7.59
N THR A 244 -10.42 -4.42 -7.33
CA THR A 244 -9.17 -4.84 -7.98
C THR A 244 -9.34 -5.98 -9.00
N THR A 245 -10.58 -6.43 -9.22
CA THR A 245 -10.92 -7.52 -10.14
C THR A 245 -11.25 -7.00 -11.53
N PHE A 246 -12.14 -6.01 -11.61
CA PHE A 246 -12.58 -5.40 -12.87
C PHE A 246 -11.87 -4.06 -13.05
N VAL A 247 -10.63 -4.12 -13.54
CA VAL A 247 -9.77 -2.94 -13.73
C VAL A 247 -9.31 -2.87 -15.18
N ARG A 248 -9.40 -1.68 -15.79
CA ARG A 248 -8.95 -1.44 -17.16
C ARG A 248 -7.63 -0.72 -17.20
N ARG A 249 -7.48 0.35 -16.42
CA ARG A 249 -6.30 1.21 -16.32
C ARG A 249 -5.95 1.33 -14.84
N GLY A 250 -4.66 1.33 -14.53
CA GLY A 250 -4.20 1.35 -13.13
C GLY A 250 -4.36 0.01 -12.42
N ARG A 251 -4.66 0.07 -11.12
CA ARG A 251 -4.66 -1.05 -10.16
C ARG A 251 -6.06 -1.35 -9.62
N GLN A 252 -6.99 -0.41 -9.69
CA GLN A 252 -8.34 -0.56 -9.16
C GLN A 252 -9.34 0.31 -9.93
N SER A 253 -10.63 -0.01 -9.79
CA SER A 253 -11.77 0.75 -10.27
C SER A 253 -12.69 1.10 -9.12
N LEU A 254 -13.65 2.00 -9.34
CA LEU A 254 -14.74 2.29 -8.42
C LEU A 254 -15.95 1.41 -8.74
N SER A 255 -16.33 0.51 -7.84
CA SER A 255 -17.58 -0.24 -7.96
C SER A 255 -18.73 0.52 -7.32
N ILE A 256 -19.86 0.57 -8.04
CA ILE A 256 -21.17 0.99 -7.51
C ILE A 256 -22.03 -0.27 -7.42
N THR A 257 -22.48 -0.60 -6.22
CA THR A 257 -23.37 -1.74 -5.98
C THR A 257 -24.69 -1.25 -5.42
N ASN A 258 -25.75 -1.36 -6.22
CA ASN A 258 -27.10 -1.10 -5.77
C ASN A 258 -27.59 -2.29 -4.94
N ASP A 259 -28.21 -2.02 -3.80
CA ASP A 259 -28.93 -3.06 -3.07
C ASP A 259 -30.30 -3.33 -3.73
N GLY A 260 -31.09 -4.22 -3.14
CA GLY A 260 -32.44 -4.53 -3.65
C GLY A 260 -33.45 -3.38 -3.54
N SER A 261 -33.10 -2.27 -2.86
CA SER A 261 -33.99 -1.12 -2.66
C SER A 261 -33.59 0.11 -3.48
N THR A 262 -32.32 0.22 -3.83
CA THR A 262 -31.73 1.35 -4.57
C THR A 262 -32.07 1.21 -6.04
N THR A 263 -33.03 1.99 -6.54
CA THR A 263 -33.44 1.89 -7.95
C THR A 263 -32.47 2.58 -8.89
N VAL A 264 -31.75 3.60 -8.42
CA VAL A 264 -30.64 4.24 -9.14
C VAL A 264 -29.59 4.60 -8.10
N GLY A 265 -28.35 4.15 -8.30
CA GLY A 265 -27.22 4.49 -7.43
C GLY A 265 -26.27 5.45 -8.13
N TYR A 266 -25.75 6.39 -7.36
CA TYR A 266 -24.84 7.44 -7.79
C TYR A 266 -23.53 7.34 -7.01
N ALA A 267 -22.41 7.47 -7.73
CA ALA A 267 -21.16 7.98 -7.19
C ALA A 267 -20.97 9.40 -7.72
N LYS A 268 -21.20 10.39 -6.86
CA LYS A 268 -21.07 11.81 -7.22
C LYS A 268 -19.66 12.27 -6.91
N SER A 269 -18.92 12.74 -7.92
CA SER A 269 -17.61 13.33 -7.68
C SER A 269 -17.71 14.53 -6.74
N ASP A 270 -16.60 14.90 -6.11
CA ASP A 270 -16.45 16.23 -5.56
C ASP A 270 -16.73 17.30 -6.64
N SER A 271 -17.18 18.44 -6.15
CA SER A 271 -17.53 19.57 -7.00
C SER A 271 -16.29 20.25 -7.58
N MET A 272 -16.41 20.68 -8.84
CA MET A 272 -15.39 21.42 -9.56
C MET A 272 -15.94 22.78 -9.95
N PHE A 273 -15.14 23.84 -9.79
CA PHE A 273 -15.53 25.19 -10.18
C PHE A 273 -15.07 25.47 -11.61
N LEU A 274 -16.03 25.64 -12.51
CA LEU A 274 -15.78 25.94 -13.92
C LEU A 274 -16.57 27.18 -14.35
N PRO A 275 -15.94 28.16 -15.05
CA PRO A 275 -16.67 29.30 -15.57
C PRO A 275 -17.76 28.89 -16.56
N GLY A 276 -18.89 29.58 -16.53
CA GLY A 276 -19.94 29.44 -17.54
C GLY A 276 -19.42 29.63 -18.97
N GLY A 277 -19.89 28.78 -19.90
CA GLY A 277 -19.45 28.75 -21.29
C GLY A 277 -18.17 27.94 -21.55
N THR A 278 -17.58 27.32 -20.52
CA THR A 278 -16.40 26.46 -20.69
C THR A 278 -16.79 25.16 -21.41
N GLU A 279 -16.13 24.88 -22.54
CA GLU A 279 -16.26 23.60 -23.25
C GLU A 279 -15.39 22.52 -22.58
N CYS A 280 -15.98 21.43 -22.13
CA CYS A 280 -15.30 20.36 -21.42
C CYS A 280 -15.51 19.01 -22.12
N ILE A 281 -14.45 18.20 -22.20
CA ILE A 281 -14.55 16.77 -22.51
C ILE A 281 -14.85 16.05 -21.20
N VAL A 282 -15.87 15.20 -21.22
CA VAL A 282 -16.18 14.29 -20.11
C VAL A 282 -16.12 12.87 -20.64
N GLU A 283 -15.30 12.02 -20.01
CA GLU A 283 -15.19 10.59 -20.36
C GLU A 283 -15.13 9.70 -19.12
N ALA A 284 -15.45 8.43 -19.31
CA ALA A 284 -15.04 7.34 -18.44
C ALA A 284 -15.03 5.99 -19.18
N ASP A 285 -14.24 5.04 -18.69
CA ASP A 285 -14.40 3.62 -19.05
C ASP A 285 -15.20 2.93 -17.95
N VAL A 286 -16.24 2.18 -18.33
CA VAL A 286 -17.09 1.43 -17.39
C VAL A 286 -17.17 -0.04 -17.78
N TYR A 287 -17.08 -0.94 -16.81
CA TYR A 287 -17.43 -2.35 -16.97
C TYR A 287 -18.85 -2.58 -16.45
N ILE A 288 -19.72 -3.01 -17.34
CA ILE A 288 -21.15 -3.25 -17.07
C ILE A 288 -21.36 -4.76 -16.94
N THR A 289 -21.94 -5.24 -15.83
CA THR A 289 -22.22 -6.67 -15.72
C THR A 289 -23.45 -7.08 -16.52
N ALA A 290 -23.61 -8.38 -16.74
CA ALA A 290 -24.63 -8.89 -17.65
C ALA A 290 -26.05 -8.60 -17.13
N GLY A 291 -26.80 -7.79 -17.87
CA GLY A 291 -28.16 -7.38 -17.51
C GLY A 291 -28.27 -6.01 -16.83
N ASP A 292 -27.14 -5.36 -16.57
CA ASP A 292 -27.10 -4.04 -15.91
C ASP A 292 -27.00 -2.89 -16.92
N LEU A 293 -27.19 -1.65 -16.45
CA LEU A 293 -27.06 -0.45 -17.25
C LEU A 293 -26.26 0.63 -16.51
N ALA A 294 -25.32 1.26 -17.22
CA ALA A 294 -24.49 2.33 -16.70
C ALA A 294 -24.78 3.67 -17.38
N LYS A 295 -24.67 4.75 -16.62
CA LYS A 295 -24.86 6.11 -17.10
C LYS A 295 -23.84 7.07 -16.49
N LEU A 296 -23.31 7.99 -17.30
CA LEU A 296 -22.38 9.03 -16.90
C LEU A 296 -23.02 10.40 -17.18
N THR A 297 -23.26 11.15 -16.12
CA THR A 297 -23.97 12.43 -16.18
C THR A 297 -23.04 13.57 -15.78
N PHE A 298 -22.96 14.61 -16.62
CA PHE A 298 -22.35 15.88 -16.25
C PHE A 298 -23.43 16.80 -15.67
N TYR A 299 -23.23 17.27 -14.44
CA TYR A 299 -24.28 17.89 -13.63
C TYR A 299 -23.91 19.31 -13.22
N ASP A 300 -24.83 20.24 -13.40
CA ASP A 300 -24.79 21.62 -12.92
C ASP A 300 -25.31 21.64 -11.48
N VAL A 301 -24.39 21.75 -10.51
CA VAL A 301 -24.73 21.78 -9.09
C VAL A 301 -25.45 23.09 -8.75
N THR A 302 -24.98 24.21 -9.32
CA THR A 302 -25.52 25.55 -9.09
C THR A 302 -27.02 25.63 -9.41
N ASN A 303 -27.42 25.09 -10.57
CA ASN A 303 -28.79 25.16 -11.05
C ASN A 303 -29.57 23.85 -10.86
N SER A 304 -28.94 22.83 -10.24
CA SER A 304 -29.52 21.50 -10.02
C SER A 304 -30.08 20.86 -11.30
N ALA A 305 -29.28 20.83 -12.35
CA ALA A 305 -29.71 20.37 -13.67
C ALA A 305 -28.65 19.50 -14.36
N VAL A 306 -29.09 18.57 -15.22
CA VAL A 306 -28.17 17.82 -16.10
C VAL A 306 -27.68 18.74 -17.22
N ILE A 307 -26.38 18.72 -17.48
CA ILE A 307 -25.74 19.46 -18.58
C ILE A 307 -25.75 18.56 -19.82
N GLY A 308 -26.50 18.97 -20.85
CA GLY A 308 -26.58 18.24 -22.11
C GLY A 308 -27.31 16.90 -22.00
N THR A 309 -26.94 15.94 -22.85
CA THR A 309 -27.46 14.57 -22.81
C THR A 309 -26.47 13.68 -22.10
N ALA A 310 -26.93 13.00 -21.04
CA ALA A 310 -26.12 12.02 -20.34
C ALA A 310 -25.70 10.86 -21.25
N MET A 311 -24.54 10.29 -20.98
CA MET A 311 -23.98 9.18 -21.74
C MET A 311 -24.42 7.88 -21.09
N GLU A 312 -24.80 6.87 -21.86
CA GLU A 312 -25.35 5.63 -21.30
C GLU A 312 -25.06 4.42 -22.19
N SER A 313 -25.00 3.24 -21.56
CA SER A 313 -24.85 1.96 -22.23
C SER A 313 -25.42 0.82 -21.37
N ASP A 314 -26.02 -0.17 -22.03
CA ASP A 314 -26.44 -1.45 -21.45
C ASP A 314 -25.62 -2.65 -21.97
N GLU A 315 -24.66 -2.39 -22.85
CA GLU A 315 -23.76 -3.41 -23.37
C GLU A 315 -22.86 -3.97 -22.28
N SER A 316 -22.91 -5.29 -22.09
CA SER A 316 -22.12 -5.96 -21.06
C SER A 316 -20.63 -5.98 -21.42
N GLY A 317 -19.78 -5.76 -20.41
CA GLY A 317 -18.34 -5.67 -20.55
C GLY A 317 -17.83 -4.24 -20.50
N TRP A 318 -16.61 -4.03 -21.00
CA TRP A 318 -15.95 -2.73 -21.00
C TRP A 318 -16.50 -1.83 -22.13
N VAL A 319 -17.03 -0.67 -21.75
CA VAL A 319 -17.56 0.37 -22.63
C VAL A 319 -16.89 1.71 -22.31
N HIS A 320 -16.59 2.48 -23.36
CA HIS A 320 -16.06 3.83 -23.23
C HIS A 320 -17.17 4.84 -23.46
N LEU A 321 -17.39 5.74 -22.51
CA LEU A 321 -18.34 6.85 -22.61
C LEU A 321 -17.54 8.13 -22.77
N GLU A 322 -17.77 8.90 -23.84
CA GLU A 322 -17.13 10.21 -24.04
C GLU A 322 -18.07 11.17 -24.77
N ASN A 323 -18.16 12.41 -24.28
CA ASN A 323 -18.87 13.46 -24.98
C ASN A 323 -18.27 14.83 -24.66
N LEU A 324 -18.57 15.80 -25.54
CA LEU A 324 -18.19 17.19 -25.38
C LEU A 324 -19.38 18.00 -24.87
N PHE A 325 -19.21 18.66 -23.74
CA PHE A 325 -20.24 19.49 -23.10
C PHE A 325 -19.82 20.96 -23.08
N THR A 326 -20.81 21.85 -22.98
CA THR A 326 -20.58 23.28 -22.69
C THR A 326 -21.25 23.60 -21.37
N VAL A 327 -20.47 24.08 -20.40
CA VAL A 327 -20.97 24.50 -19.09
C VAL A 327 -21.96 25.67 -19.31
N PRO A 328 -23.19 25.62 -18.78
CA PRO A 328 -24.15 26.72 -18.91
C PRO A 328 -23.60 28.05 -18.39
N ALA A 329 -24.03 29.18 -18.98
CA ALA A 329 -23.50 30.50 -18.59
C ALA A 329 -23.77 30.88 -17.12
N THR A 330 -24.80 30.29 -16.50
CA THR A 330 -25.20 30.51 -15.10
C THR A 330 -24.66 29.44 -14.14
N CYS A 331 -23.85 28.51 -14.63
CA CYS A 331 -23.25 27.46 -13.81
C CYS A 331 -21.91 27.95 -13.24
N GLU A 332 -21.71 27.74 -11.95
CA GLU A 332 -20.46 28.06 -11.24
C GLU A 332 -19.77 26.78 -10.74
N GLU A 333 -20.54 25.72 -10.53
CA GLU A 333 -20.12 24.47 -9.91
C GLU A 333 -20.69 23.27 -10.67
N VAL A 334 -19.81 22.34 -11.04
CA VAL A 334 -20.16 21.13 -11.78
C VAL A 334 -19.72 19.88 -11.02
N GLN A 335 -20.40 18.77 -11.29
CA GLN A 335 -20.05 17.43 -10.83
C GLN A 335 -20.19 16.42 -11.97
N VAL A 336 -19.51 15.28 -11.81
CA VAL A 336 -19.79 14.09 -12.62
C VAL A 336 -20.43 13.03 -11.75
N TRP A 337 -21.53 12.47 -12.23
CA TRP A 337 -22.24 11.39 -11.57
C TRP A 337 -22.06 10.12 -12.40
N ALA A 338 -21.32 9.16 -11.84
CA ALA A 338 -21.31 7.79 -12.33
C ALA A 338 -22.51 7.05 -11.74
N GLU A 339 -23.31 6.38 -12.57
CA GLU A 339 -24.61 5.85 -12.16
C GLU A 339 -24.82 4.38 -12.55
N SER A 340 -25.41 3.62 -11.63
CA SER A 340 -25.94 2.26 -11.85
C SER A 340 -27.47 2.33 -11.82
N GLN A 341 -28.15 1.92 -12.90
CA GLN A 341 -29.50 2.43 -13.22
C GLN A 341 -30.68 1.57 -12.74
N ALA A 342 -30.46 0.38 -12.19
CA ALA A 342 -31.51 -0.46 -11.62
C ALA A 342 -31.10 -1.14 -10.29
N ALA A 343 -32.08 -1.67 -9.57
CA ALA A 343 -31.86 -2.37 -8.31
C ALA A 343 -31.05 -3.66 -8.52
N SER A 344 -30.10 -3.91 -7.63
CA SER A 344 -29.11 -4.99 -7.73
C SER A 344 -28.04 -4.83 -8.83
N ASP A 345 -28.07 -3.77 -9.64
CA ASP A 345 -27.02 -3.53 -10.63
C ASP A 345 -25.65 -3.34 -9.97
N VAL A 346 -24.61 -3.81 -10.66
CA VAL A 346 -23.22 -3.58 -10.30
C VAL A 346 -22.44 -3.06 -11.50
N THR A 347 -21.88 -1.86 -11.37
CA THR A 347 -21.04 -1.25 -12.41
C THR A 347 -19.66 -0.92 -11.84
N TYR A 348 -18.63 -1.04 -12.67
CA TYR A 348 -17.24 -0.74 -12.28
C TYR A 348 -16.68 0.35 -13.17
N TRP A 349 -16.45 1.51 -12.56
CA TRP A 349 -15.97 2.70 -13.22
C TRP A 349 -14.47 2.76 -13.07
N ASP A 350 -13.78 2.59 -14.19
CA ASP A 350 -12.41 3.05 -14.29
C ASP A 350 -12.42 4.57 -14.48
N HIS A 351 -11.25 5.18 -14.57
CA HIS A 351 -11.03 6.62 -14.63
C HIS A 351 -12.19 7.50 -15.12
N ILE A 352 -12.33 8.67 -14.50
CA ILE A 352 -13.29 9.69 -14.87
C ILE A 352 -12.54 10.97 -15.18
N THR A 353 -12.72 11.46 -16.40
CA THR A 353 -12.08 12.69 -16.86
C THR A 353 -13.09 13.80 -17.01
N VAL A 354 -12.79 14.97 -16.44
CA VAL A 354 -13.36 16.26 -16.86
C VAL A 354 -12.20 17.16 -17.25
N TRP A 355 -12.15 17.57 -18.51
CA TRP A 355 -11.08 18.41 -19.02
C TRP A 355 -11.60 19.61 -19.81
N PRO A 356 -11.34 20.85 -19.36
CA PRO A 356 -11.64 22.05 -20.14
C PRO A 356 -10.78 22.12 -21.39
N THR A 357 -11.42 22.11 -22.56
CA THR A 357 -10.73 21.96 -23.85
C THR A 357 -9.88 23.16 -24.27
N ARG A 358 -10.07 24.31 -23.61
CA ARG A 358 -9.29 25.53 -23.83
C ARG A 358 -8.29 25.81 -22.72
N ASP A 359 -8.33 25.05 -21.63
CA ASP A 359 -7.31 25.16 -20.61
C ASP A 359 -6.02 24.57 -21.15
N GLN A 360 -4.96 25.36 -21.02
CA GLN A 360 -3.64 25.01 -21.51
C GLN A 360 -2.78 24.47 -20.37
N GLY A 361 -3.08 24.81 -19.12
CA GLY A 361 -2.28 24.42 -17.96
C GLY A 361 -2.75 23.10 -17.39
N ILE A 362 -1.91 22.07 -17.47
CA ILE A 362 -2.12 20.82 -16.76
C ILE A 362 -1.29 20.85 -15.48
N ASP A 363 -1.96 20.95 -14.35
CA ASP A 363 -1.34 20.73 -13.05
C ASP A 363 -1.07 19.23 -12.87
N LEU A 364 0.19 18.89 -12.58
CA LEU A 364 0.59 17.51 -12.37
C LEU A 364 0.28 17.07 -10.95
N PRO A 365 -0.08 15.79 -10.73
CA PRO A 365 -0.10 15.21 -9.40
C PRO A 365 1.25 15.41 -8.69
N SER A 366 1.21 15.64 -7.38
CA SER A 366 2.39 15.95 -6.55
C SER A 366 3.51 14.91 -6.62
N PHE A 367 3.17 13.65 -6.92
CA PHE A 367 4.17 12.59 -7.08
C PHE A 367 4.94 12.65 -8.41
N LEU A 368 4.53 13.48 -9.37
CA LEU A 368 5.26 13.79 -10.61
C LEU A 368 6.03 15.10 -10.46
N GLU A 369 6.86 15.18 -9.42
CA GLU A 369 7.67 16.35 -9.10
C GLU A 369 8.68 16.69 -10.22
N PHE A 370 9.25 15.66 -10.87
CA PHE A 370 10.29 15.84 -11.87
C PHE A 370 9.75 15.74 -13.30
N ILE A 371 10.13 16.70 -14.15
CA ILE A 371 9.82 16.69 -15.59
C ILE A 371 10.28 15.38 -16.29
N TYR A 372 11.34 14.74 -15.76
CA TYR A 372 11.86 13.47 -16.27
C TYR A 372 10.93 12.28 -15.98
N ASP A 373 10.09 12.35 -14.96
CA ASP A 373 9.12 11.30 -14.65
C ASP A 373 7.99 11.26 -15.68
N VAL A 374 7.74 12.37 -16.38
CA VAL A 374 6.80 12.42 -17.49
C VAL A 374 7.44 11.94 -18.79
N LYS A 375 6.85 10.91 -19.39
CA LYS A 375 7.34 10.33 -20.64
C LYS A 375 6.68 10.97 -21.86
N SER A 376 5.35 11.00 -21.89
CA SER A 376 4.60 11.47 -23.06
C SER A 376 3.17 11.82 -22.70
N LEU A 377 2.61 12.77 -23.45
CA LEU A 377 1.19 13.09 -23.49
C LEU A 377 0.58 12.43 -24.74
N PHE A 378 -0.57 11.79 -24.62
CA PHE A 378 -1.25 11.11 -25.72
C PHE A 378 -2.77 11.19 -25.53
N PHE A 379 -3.52 10.78 -26.54
CA PHE A 379 -4.96 10.55 -26.42
C PHE A 379 -5.29 9.18 -26.98
N LEU A 380 -6.43 8.62 -26.54
CA LEU A 380 -6.95 7.36 -27.03
C LEU A 380 -8.12 7.68 -27.95
N PRO A 381 -8.03 7.40 -29.26
CA PRO A 381 -9.17 7.65 -30.14
C PRO A 381 -10.35 6.78 -29.73
N VAL A 382 -11.55 7.38 -29.71
CA VAL A 382 -12.80 6.64 -29.53
C VAL A 382 -12.93 5.53 -30.58
N GLY A 383 -13.41 4.35 -30.16
CA GLY A 383 -13.68 3.24 -31.06
C GLY A 383 -14.97 3.42 -31.86
N MET A 384 -15.43 2.35 -32.48
CA MET A 384 -16.74 2.32 -33.13
C MET A 384 -17.84 2.59 -32.10
N GLY A 385 -18.78 3.47 -32.47
CA GLY A 385 -19.97 3.73 -31.66
C GLY A 385 -20.82 2.47 -31.51
N LEU A 386 -21.29 2.24 -30.29
CA LEU A 386 -22.24 1.16 -30.00
C LEU A 386 -23.62 1.55 -30.54
N THR A 387 -24.33 0.57 -31.09
CA THR A 387 -25.66 0.79 -31.68
C THR A 387 -26.71 0.28 -30.71
N GLY A 388 -27.69 1.10 -30.36
CA GLY A 388 -28.79 0.73 -29.47
C GLY A 388 -29.58 1.95 -29.04
N SER A 389 -30.84 1.78 -28.62
CA SER A 389 -31.67 2.89 -28.12
C SER A 389 -31.20 3.46 -26.78
N THR A 390 -30.42 2.68 -26.05
CA THR A 390 -29.86 2.89 -24.70
C THR A 390 -28.34 3.14 -24.74
N ASN A 391 -27.77 3.28 -25.95
CA ASN A 391 -26.35 3.52 -26.18
C ASN A 391 -26.18 4.96 -26.69
N VAL A 392 -25.85 5.89 -25.80
CA VAL A 392 -25.67 7.31 -26.10
C VAL A 392 -24.23 7.71 -25.82
N SER A 393 -23.52 8.17 -26.85
CA SER A 393 -22.11 8.54 -26.75
C SER A 393 -21.25 7.41 -26.14
N ALA A 394 -21.60 6.18 -26.48
CA ALA A 394 -20.96 4.96 -26.02
C ALA A 394 -20.18 4.30 -27.16
N TYR A 395 -18.97 3.86 -26.88
CA TYR A 395 -17.99 3.39 -27.86
C TYR A 395 -17.28 2.13 -27.39
N ARG A 396 -16.84 1.33 -28.37
CA ARG A 396 -15.96 0.19 -28.10
C ARG A 396 -14.58 0.64 -27.66
N ILE A 397 -14.01 -0.05 -26.68
CA ILE A 397 -12.68 0.28 -26.16
C ILE A 397 -11.57 -0.34 -27.02
N ASN A 398 -10.45 0.37 -27.21
CA ASN A 398 -9.19 -0.12 -27.79
C ASN A 398 -9.24 -0.57 -29.27
N GLU A 399 -10.19 -0.09 -30.06
CA GLU A 399 -10.19 -0.37 -31.51
C GLU A 399 -9.14 0.44 -32.29
N SER A 400 -8.57 1.47 -31.67
CA SER A 400 -7.52 2.32 -32.23
C SER A 400 -6.25 2.33 -31.37
N THR A 401 -5.11 2.62 -32.01
CA THR A 401 -3.84 2.77 -31.29
C THR A 401 -3.73 4.14 -30.61
N PRO A 402 -3.11 4.23 -29.42
CA PRO A 402 -2.85 5.50 -28.76
C PRO A 402 -2.10 6.46 -29.67
N GLN A 403 -2.58 7.71 -29.77
CA GLN A 403 -1.99 8.73 -30.62
C GLN A 403 -1.19 9.72 -29.78
N LEU A 404 0.09 9.90 -30.12
CA LEU A 404 0.94 10.87 -29.44
C LEU A 404 0.39 12.28 -29.66
N TYR A 405 0.19 13.01 -28.57
CA TYR A 405 -0.13 14.42 -28.65
C TYR A 405 1.18 15.19 -28.69
N ALA A 406 1.58 15.69 -29.87
CA ALA A 406 2.90 16.31 -30.06
C ALA A 406 2.96 17.79 -29.62
N HIS A 407 1.82 18.42 -29.38
CA HIS A 407 1.71 19.87 -29.14
C HIS A 407 1.71 20.19 -27.64
N TYR A 408 2.75 19.75 -26.93
CA TYR A 408 2.94 20.14 -25.53
C TYR A 408 4.33 20.70 -25.28
N GLN A 409 4.40 21.68 -24.39
CA GLN A 409 5.63 22.17 -23.81
C GLN A 409 5.72 21.76 -22.34
N ARG A 410 6.95 21.51 -21.89
CA ARG A 410 7.25 21.21 -20.49
C ARG A 410 7.91 22.44 -19.91
N GLU A 411 7.28 23.06 -18.93
CA GLU A 411 7.86 24.19 -18.24
C GLU A 411 8.05 23.85 -16.77
N ARG A 412 9.15 24.34 -16.21
CA ARG A 412 9.41 24.30 -14.79
C ARG A 412 9.17 25.70 -14.26
N ASP A 413 8.17 25.84 -13.39
CA ASP A 413 7.90 27.08 -12.70
C ASP A 413 8.43 26.95 -11.27
N ASP A 414 9.69 27.34 -11.06
CA ASP A 414 10.34 27.28 -9.75
C ASP A 414 9.71 28.23 -8.70
N THR A 415 8.76 29.08 -9.10
CA THR A 415 8.05 30.02 -8.21
C THR A 415 6.65 29.55 -7.82
N GLY A 416 6.10 28.57 -8.56
CA GLY A 416 4.78 28.02 -8.32
C GLY A 416 4.76 27.05 -7.13
N VAL A 417 3.60 26.96 -6.46
CA VAL A 417 3.34 25.91 -5.46
C VAL A 417 3.43 24.52 -6.10
N VAL A 418 3.06 24.40 -7.37
CA VAL A 418 3.27 23.23 -8.22
C VAL A 418 4.41 23.56 -9.18
N SER A 419 5.60 23.00 -8.94
CA SER A 419 6.83 23.39 -9.63
C SER A 419 6.93 22.88 -11.08
N ALA A 420 6.10 21.91 -11.46
CA ALA A 420 6.08 21.31 -12.79
C ALA A 420 4.68 21.42 -13.41
N ARG A 421 4.58 22.13 -14.54
CA ARG A 421 3.33 22.28 -15.31
C ARG A 421 3.55 21.85 -16.75
N PHE A 422 2.50 21.31 -17.34
CA PHE A 422 2.46 21.01 -18.77
C PHE A 422 1.58 22.02 -19.47
N TYR A 423 2.06 22.54 -20.59
CA TYR A 423 1.29 23.44 -21.44
C TYR A 423 0.88 22.74 -22.74
N VAL A 424 -0.41 22.72 -23.02
CA VAL A 424 -0.98 22.22 -24.28
C VAL A 424 -1.06 23.38 -25.26
N GLU A 425 -0.21 23.39 -26.28
CA GLU A 425 -0.16 24.49 -27.24
C GLU A 425 -1.36 24.47 -28.18
N SER A 426 -2.20 25.52 -28.09
CA SER A 426 -3.16 26.06 -29.07
C SER A 426 -4.17 25.14 -29.79
N ARG A 427 -4.00 23.82 -29.78
CA ARG A 427 -4.90 22.88 -30.47
C ARG A 427 -5.87 22.29 -29.45
N LYS A 428 -7.16 22.38 -29.75
CA LYS A 428 -8.21 21.66 -29.02
C LYS A 428 -7.93 20.16 -29.16
N PRO A 429 -7.70 19.41 -28.07
CA PRO A 429 -7.52 17.97 -28.18
C PRO A 429 -8.82 17.32 -28.70
N PRO A 430 -8.73 16.34 -29.60
CA PRO A 430 -9.91 15.72 -30.20
C PRO A 430 -10.65 14.77 -29.24
N ASN A 431 -9.95 14.28 -28.22
CA ASN A 431 -10.42 13.33 -27.20
C ASN A 431 -9.72 13.66 -25.87
N ALA A 432 -10.10 12.99 -24.80
CA ALA A 432 -9.45 13.17 -23.51
C ALA A 432 -7.95 12.85 -23.56
N LEU A 433 -7.18 13.64 -22.80
CA LEU A 433 -5.74 13.55 -22.74
C LEU A 433 -5.27 12.61 -21.62
N TRP A 434 -4.17 11.94 -21.91
CA TRP A 434 -3.56 10.92 -21.05
C TRP A 434 -2.08 11.19 -20.87
N LEU A 435 -1.64 11.14 -19.62
CA LEU A 435 -0.26 11.30 -19.24
C LEU A 435 0.38 9.93 -19.00
N LYS A 436 1.42 9.60 -19.77
CA LYS A 436 2.31 8.49 -19.45
C LYS A 436 3.44 9.00 -18.59
N GLY A 437 3.48 8.55 -17.36
CA GLY A 437 4.44 9.01 -16.36
C GLY A 437 5.12 7.87 -15.60
N ARG A 438 5.81 8.26 -14.55
CA ARG A 438 6.47 7.38 -13.60
C ARG A 438 6.17 7.86 -12.19
N LYS A 439 5.52 7.04 -11.38
CA LYS A 439 5.31 7.34 -9.95
C LYS A 439 6.23 6.49 -9.10
N PRO A 440 6.67 6.95 -7.92
CA PRO A 440 7.32 6.10 -6.93
C PRO A 440 6.44 4.89 -6.58
N TYR A 441 7.04 3.78 -6.15
CA TYR A 441 6.26 2.77 -5.46
C TYR A 441 5.80 3.33 -4.10
N PRO A 442 4.59 3.00 -3.65
CA PRO A 442 4.18 3.36 -2.30
C PRO A 442 5.12 2.70 -1.29
N VAL A 443 5.55 3.49 -0.32
CA VAL A 443 6.25 2.99 0.86
C VAL A 443 5.23 2.31 1.78
N PHE A 444 5.68 1.34 2.59
CA PHE A 444 4.81 0.69 3.57
C PHE A 444 4.26 1.72 4.56
N SER A 445 2.93 1.76 4.71
CA SER A 445 2.19 2.86 5.34
C SER A 445 1.67 2.53 6.73
N GLY A 446 1.83 1.30 7.21
CA GLY A 446 1.50 0.92 8.59
C GLY A 446 2.09 1.88 9.62
N ALA A 447 1.28 2.25 10.63
CA ALA A 447 1.67 3.19 11.68
C ALA A 447 2.75 2.65 12.63
N THR A 448 2.92 1.33 12.66
CA THR A 448 3.95 0.60 13.42
C THR A 448 4.60 -0.45 12.52
N ASP A 449 5.78 -0.95 12.89
CA ASP A 449 6.43 -2.01 12.11
C ASP A 449 5.56 -3.28 11.99
N ALA A 450 4.80 -3.60 13.04
CA ALA A 450 3.81 -4.68 13.01
C ALA A 450 2.76 -4.49 11.90
N LEU A 451 2.24 -3.27 11.75
CA LEU A 451 1.26 -2.96 10.71
C LEU A 451 1.91 -2.91 9.32
N LYS A 452 3.17 -2.44 9.23
CA LYS A 452 3.91 -2.42 7.97
C LYS A 452 4.30 -3.81 7.47
N ASP A 453 4.46 -4.79 8.35
CA ASP A 453 4.92 -6.13 7.98
C ASP A 453 3.92 -6.89 7.08
N VAL A 454 2.63 -6.59 7.23
CA VAL A 454 1.55 -7.14 6.39
C VAL A 454 1.31 -6.32 5.11
N ASP A 455 1.81 -5.08 5.04
CA ASP A 455 1.69 -4.27 3.83
C ASP A 455 2.42 -4.95 2.67
N THR A 456 1.83 -4.85 1.47
CA THR A 456 2.39 -5.49 0.28
C THR A 456 2.82 -4.47 -0.78
N THR A 457 3.82 -4.84 -1.56
CA THR A 457 4.28 -4.07 -2.72
C THR A 457 4.24 -4.90 -3.98
N GLN A 458 4.02 -4.23 -5.12
CA GLN A 458 4.12 -4.81 -6.46
C GLN A 458 5.52 -4.64 -7.07
N ALA A 459 6.44 -3.96 -6.37
CA ALA A 459 7.81 -3.81 -6.84
C ALA A 459 8.46 -5.19 -6.99
N HIS A 460 9.25 -5.36 -8.05
CA HIS A 460 9.86 -6.65 -8.36
C HIS A 460 10.76 -7.11 -7.20
N LYS A 461 10.40 -8.22 -6.55
CA LYS A 461 11.04 -8.68 -5.30
C LYS A 461 12.57 -8.74 -5.38
N ASN A 462 13.14 -9.26 -6.47
CA ASN A 462 14.59 -9.39 -6.61
C ASN A 462 15.27 -8.02 -6.73
N VAL A 463 14.61 -7.03 -7.34
CA VAL A 463 15.14 -5.67 -7.47
C VAL A 463 15.17 -5.02 -6.09
N VAL A 464 14.05 -5.07 -5.36
CA VAL A 464 13.95 -4.51 -4.01
C VAL A 464 14.96 -5.19 -3.08
N ALA A 465 14.97 -6.53 -3.02
CA ALA A 465 15.85 -7.27 -2.12
C ALA A 465 17.34 -7.08 -2.45
N ASN A 466 17.75 -7.19 -3.72
CA ASN A 466 19.16 -7.00 -4.08
C ASN A 466 19.62 -5.55 -3.91
N MET A 467 18.80 -4.54 -4.24
CA MET A 467 19.18 -3.14 -4.04
C MET A 467 19.27 -2.79 -2.56
N THR A 468 18.34 -3.29 -1.75
CA THR A 468 18.35 -3.08 -0.29
C THR A 468 19.59 -3.73 0.33
N ALA A 469 19.85 -5.01 0.00
CA ALA A 469 21.04 -5.70 0.48
C ALA A 469 22.34 -5.02 0.01
N ALA A 470 22.44 -4.62 -1.26
CA ALA A 470 23.62 -3.92 -1.79
C ALA A 470 23.83 -2.57 -1.10
N SER A 471 22.76 -1.82 -0.80
CA SER A 471 22.88 -0.55 -0.06
C SER A 471 23.40 -0.74 1.34
N ILE A 472 22.93 -1.77 2.06
CA ILE A 472 23.41 -2.08 3.42
C ILE A 472 24.87 -2.55 3.37
N ILE A 473 25.25 -3.36 2.38
CA ILE A 473 26.63 -3.82 2.22
C ILE A 473 27.59 -2.67 1.89
N ASP A 474 27.15 -1.67 1.13
CA ASP A 474 27.94 -0.46 0.90
C ASP A 474 28.17 0.34 2.19
N ASP A 475 27.15 0.45 3.05
CA ASP A 475 27.30 1.10 4.37
C ASP A 475 28.31 0.31 5.24
N LEU A 476 28.21 -1.04 5.25
CA LEU A 476 29.19 -1.90 5.94
C LEU A 476 30.60 -1.82 5.35
N ASN A 477 30.73 -1.60 4.04
CA ASN A 477 32.02 -1.40 3.36
C ASN A 477 32.65 -0.07 3.81
N LEU A 478 31.85 0.99 3.92
CA LEU A 478 32.29 2.27 4.45
C LEU A 478 32.80 2.12 5.90
N ASP A 479 32.02 1.47 6.77
CA ASP A 479 32.42 1.19 8.15
C ASP A 479 33.72 0.38 8.23
N ALA A 480 33.88 -0.64 7.37
CA ALA A 480 35.11 -1.43 7.30
C ALA A 480 36.31 -0.61 6.83
N THR A 481 36.09 0.34 5.92
CA THR A 481 37.14 1.27 5.44
C THR A 481 37.56 2.23 6.55
N GLU A 482 36.59 2.80 7.29
CA GLU A 482 36.85 3.67 8.43
C GLU A 482 37.57 2.94 9.58
N ALA A 483 37.28 1.65 9.77
CA ALA A 483 37.98 0.77 10.71
C ALA A 483 39.32 0.23 10.19
N GLU A 484 39.83 0.74 9.05
CA GLU A 484 41.10 0.34 8.41
C GLU A 484 41.18 -1.15 8.03
N LYS A 485 40.03 -1.80 7.80
CA LYS A 485 39.92 -3.22 7.38
C LYS A 485 39.75 -3.33 5.87
N PHE A 486 40.75 -2.86 5.11
CA PHE A 486 40.66 -2.72 3.65
C PHE A 486 40.35 -4.01 2.87
N GLU A 487 40.83 -5.18 3.32
CA GLU A 487 40.53 -6.45 2.66
C GLU A 487 39.04 -6.81 2.78
N LEU A 488 38.45 -6.58 3.96
CA LEU A 488 37.03 -6.80 4.18
C LEU A 488 36.20 -5.79 3.38
N ALA A 489 36.59 -4.52 3.40
CA ALA A 489 35.98 -3.46 2.60
C ALA A 489 35.93 -3.83 1.10
N GLY A 490 37.06 -4.29 0.53
CA GLY A 490 37.12 -4.77 -0.85
C GLY A 490 36.14 -5.90 -1.15
N LYS A 491 36.10 -6.93 -0.30
CA LYS A 491 35.15 -8.06 -0.43
C LYS A 491 33.69 -7.62 -0.36
N LEU A 492 33.36 -6.68 0.53
CA LEU A 492 32.00 -6.13 0.66
C LEU A 492 31.62 -5.32 -0.59
N GLY A 493 32.51 -4.46 -1.09
CA GLY A 493 32.29 -3.69 -2.31
C GLY A 493 32.04 -4.57 -3.54
N GLU A 494 32.84 -5.63 -3.72
CA GLU A 494 32.63 -6.62 -4.79
C GLU A 494 31.26 -7.31 -4.65
N ARG A 495 30.87 -7.68 -3.43
CA ARG A 495 29.58 -8.32 -3.16
C ARG A 495 28.41 -7.41 -3.49
N ALA A 496 28.45 -6.13 -3.10
CA ALA A 496 27.42 -5.16 -3.43
C ALA A 496 27.30 -4.96 -4.95
N LEU A 497 28.43 -4.93 -5.67
CA LEU A 497 28.45 -4.82 -7.13
C LEU A 497 27.85 -6.04 -7.81
N LEU A 498 28.13 -7.26 -7.32
CA LEU A 498 27.53 -8.49 -7.82
C LEU A 498 26.00 -8.49 -7.68
N LEU A 499 25.48 -8.09 -6.53
CA LEU A 499 24.02 -8.00 -6.30
C LEU A 499 23.32 -7.02 -7.25
N ARG A 500 23.98 -5.89 -7.57
CA ARG A 500 23.49 -4.93 -8.56
C ARG A 500 23.56 -5.48 -9.99
N HIS A 501 24.63 -6.20 -10.32
CA HIS A 501 24.78 -6.83 -11.63
C HIS A 501 23.72 -7.92 -11.88
N GLU A 502 23.37 -8.71 -10.86
CA GLU A 502 22.30 -9.72 -10.92
C GLU A 502 20.97 -9.12 -11.40
N ILE A 503 20.65 -7.87 -11.04
CA ILE A 503 19.38 -7.23 -11.41
C ILE A 503 19.48 -6.32 -12.62
N GLN A 504 20.67 -6.12 -13.20
CA GLN A 504 20.86 -5.17 -14.30
C GLN A 504 19.97 -5.50 -15.51
N HIS A 505 19.78 -6.78 -15.82
CA HIS A 505 18.89 -7.21 -16.90
C HIS A 505 17.41 -6.89 -16.63
N ILE A 506 16.98 -6.95 -15.36
CA ILE A 506 15.63 -6.58 -14.93
C ILE A 506 15.47 -5.07 -14.99
N LEU A 507 16.44 -4.34 -14.44
CA LEU A 507 16.46 -2.87 -14.47
C LEU A 507 16.51 -2.32 -15.90
N ALA A 508 17.22 -2.98 -16.82
CA ALA A 508 17.25 -2.61 -18.23
C ALA A 508 15.88 -2.75 -18.92
N ASN A 509 15.01 -3.63 -18.42
CA ASN A 509 13.62 -3.75 -18.87
C ASN A 509 12.68 -2.75 -18.16
N MET A 510 13.03 -2.29 -16.96
CA MET A 510 12.26 -1.28 -16.20
C MET A 510 12.61 0.16 -16.58
N THR A 511 13.86 0.39 -16.98
CA THR A 511 14.41 1.67 -17.44
C THR A 511 14.31 1.68 -18.97
N PRO A 512 13.96 2.79 -19.64
CA PRO A 512 13.89 2.77 -21.09
C PRO A 512 15.31 2.52 -21.60
N PRO A 513 15.51 1.71 -22.66
CA PRO A 513 16.82 1.62 -23.29
C PRO A 513 17.25 3.06 -23.62
N LYS A 514 18.47 3.42 -23.23
CA LYS A 514 19.08 4.70 -23.61
C LYS A 514 18.82 4.86 -25.10
N THR A 515 18.10 5.91 -25.50
CA THR A 515 17.81 6.17 -26.91
C THR A 515 19.15 6.14 -27.59
N LYS A 516 19.41 5.11 -28.41
CA LYS A 516 20.62 5.12 -29.23
C LYS A 516 20.42 6.32 -30.14
N THR A 517 21.15 7.40 -29.88
CA THR A 517 21.32 8.44 -30.87
C THR A 517 21.98 7.75 -32.04
N ILE A 518 21.18 7.34 -33.03
CA ILE A 518 21.70 6.88 -34.30
C ILE A 518 22.25 8.15 -34.94
N THR A 519 23.52 8.47 -34.65
CA THR A 519 24.30 9.34 -35.52
C THR A 519 24.45 8.59 -36.83
N THR A 520 23.46 8.71 -37.70
CA THR A 520 23.67 8.43 -39.11
C THR A 520 24.68 9.45 -39.62
N PRO A 521 25.62 9.07 -40.49
CA PRO A 521 26.67 9.97 -40.98
C PRO A 521 26.16 11.12 -41.88
N PHE A 522 24.86 11.43 -41.89
CA PHE A 522 24.24 12.31 -42.89
C PHE A 522 23.53 13.56 -42.38
N THR A 523 23.51 13.87 -41.08
CA THR A 523 23.07 15.22 -40.64
C THR A 523 24.19 16.24 -40.83
N ARG A 524 24.35 16.71 -42.08
CA ARG A 524 24.99 18.02 -42.36
C ARG A 524 24.17 19.10 -41.66
N LYS A 525 24.79 19.79 -40.70
CA LYS A 525 24.37 21.13 -40.28
C LYS A 525 24.23 22.00 -41.55
N ARG A 526 23.02 22.46 -41.88
CA ARG A 526 22.87 23.63 -42.74
C ARG A 526 23.35 24.83 -41.91
N ILE A 527 24.35 25.53 -42.45
CA ILE A 527 24.81 26.84 -42.00
C ILE A 527 23.71 27.85 -42.26
#